data_AF-A0A382AVR2-F1
#
_entry.id   AF-A0A382AVR2-F1
#
_cell.length_a   1.000
_cell.length_b   1.000
_cell.length_c   1.000
_cell.angle_alpha   90.00
_cell.angle_beta   90.00
_cell.angle_gamma   90.00
#
_symmetry.space_group_name_H-M   'P 1'
#
loop_
_entity.id
_entity.type
_entity.pdbx_description
1 polymer ?
#
loop_
_entity_poly.entity_id
_entity_poly.type
_entity_poly.pdbx_seq_one_letter_code
_entity_poly.pdbx_strand_id
1 'polypeptide(L)'
;MSNELEKLIDENAIRKVVIQYATGIDMRNWELYRSCFTDTVEIDFSSWSGGEPQIIPGDTWANNVRMGLSGFTSTQHISTNHVITIDGNDAKCVSYMQA
;
A
#
# COMPACT_ATOMS: atom_id res chain seq x y z
N MET A 1 -5.53 -27.00 7.38
CA MET A 1 -6.01 -26.65 6.02
C MET A 1 -4.97 -27.20 5.03
N SER A 2 -5.20 -27.26 3.71
CA SER A 2 -4.08 -27.60 2.80
C SER A 2 -3.19 -26.36 2.62
N ASN A 3 -1.88 -26.55 2.48
CA ASN A 3 -0.91 -25.48 2.28
C ASN A 3 -1.26 -24.57 1.08
N GLU A 4 -1.80 -25.16 0.00
CA GLU A 4 -2.25 -24.41 -1.18
C GLU A 4 -3.44 -23.48 -0.89
N LEU A 5 -4.38 -23.89 -0.02
CA LEU A 5 -5.51 -23.04 0.33
C LEU A 5 -5.08 -21.87 1.23
N GLU A 6 -4.15 -22.11 2.16
CA GLU A 6 -3.54 -21.05 2.98
C GLU A 6 -2.86 -20.00 2.10
N LYS A 7 -2.04 -20.46 1.13
CA LYS A 7 -1.39 -19.57 0.16
C LYS A 7 -2.39 -18.71 -0.62
N LEU A 8 -3.48 -19.29 -1.12
CA LEU A 8 -4.50 -18.52 -1.85
C LEU A 8 -5.21 -17.48 -0.97
N ILE A 9 -5.42 -17.79 0.30
CA ILE A 9 -6.00 -16.86 1.28
C ILE A 9 -5.03 -15.69 1.51
N ASP A 10 -3.75 -15.97 1.72
CA ASP A 10 -2.73 -14.96 1.93
C ASP A 10 -2.56 -14.05 0.71
N GLU A 11 -2.48 -14.63 -0.49
CA GLU A 11 -2.42 -13.82 -1.71
C GLU A 11 -3.66 -12.92 -1.87
N ASN A 12 -4.86 -13.41 -1.53
CA ASN A 12 -6.07 -12.59 -1.56
C ASN A 12 -6.05 -11.48 -0.49
N ALA A 13 -5.55 -11.78 0.71
CA ALA A 13 -5.38 -10.79 1.76
C ALA A 13 -4.41 -9.67 1.33
N ILE A 14 -3.29 -10.02 0.70
CA ILE A 14 -2.31 -9.06 0.18
C ILE A 14 -2.92 -8.19 -0.93
N ARG A 15 -3.66 -8.78 -1.89
CA ARG A 15 -4.38 -8.00 -2.93
C ARG A 15 -5.37 -7.01 -2.29
N LYS A 16 -6.06 -7.44 -1.24
CA LYS A 16 -7.01 -6.61 -0.51
C LYS A 16 -6.33 -5.39 0.12
N VAL A 17 -5.13 -5.53 0.67
CA VAL A 17 -4.36 -4.39 1.22
C VAL A 17 -4.09 -3.32 0.15
N VAL A 18 -3.65 -3.72 -1.06
CA VAL A 18 -3.40 -2.76 -2.16
C VAL A 18 -4.69 -2.07 -2.62
N ILE A 19 -5.80 -2.81 -2.68
CA ILE A 19 -7.12 -2.23 -3.02
C ILE A 19 -7.58 -1.26 -1.93
N GLN A 20 -7.40 -1.59 -0.66
CA GLN A 20 -7.73 -0.73 0.47
C GLN A 20 -6.86 0.52 0.52
N TYR A 21 -5.58 0.42 0.17
CA TYR A 21 -4.68 1.56 0.00
C TYR A 21 -5.25 2.58 -1.00
N ALA A 22 -5.58 2.12 -2.22
CA ALA A 22 -6.10 2.98 -3.28
C ALA A 22 -7.47 3.57 -2.88
N THR A 23 -8.39 2.72 -2.41
CA THR A 23 -9.73 3.12 -1.97
C THR A 23 -9.68 4.13 -0.83
N GLY A 24 -8.78 3.92 0.14
CA GLY A 24 -8.61 4.78 1.30
C GLY A 24 -8.15 6.18 0.91
N ILE A 25 -7.19 6.29 -0.01
CA ILE A 25 -6.77 7.59 -0.55
C ILE A 25 -7.92 8.27 -1.30
N ASP A 26 -8.51 7.59 -2.29
CA ASP A 26 -9.45 8.22 -3.22
C ASP A 26 -10.75 8.65 -2.54
N MET A 27 -11.19 7.90 -1.53
CA MET A 27 -12.36 8.25 -0.72
C MET A 27 -12.02 9.16 0.46
N ARG A 28 -10.75 9.55 0.63
CA ARG A 28 -10.22 10.27 1.80
C ARG A 28 -10.56 9.60 3.13
N ASN A 29 -10.66 8.28 3.13
CA ASN A 29 -10.82 7.48 4.34
C ASN A 29 -9.43 7.20 4.93
N TRP A 30 -8.92 8.17 5.69
CA TRP A 30 -7.56 8.14 6.25
C TRP A 30 -7.35 7.05 7.30
N GLU A 31 -8.42 6.62 7.97
CA GLU A 31 -8.37 5.47 8.90
C GLU A 31 -8.14 4.17 8.13
N LEU A 32 -8.89 3.94 7.03
CA LEU A 32 -8.67 2.81 6.14
C LEU A 32 -7.28 2.85 5.52
N TYR A 33 -6.84 4.02 5.05
CA TYR A 33 -5.50 4.20 4.52
C TYR A 33 -4.43 3.82 5.55
N ARG A 34 -4.54 4.33 6.78
CA ARG A 34 -3.59 4.05 7.86
C ARG A 34 -3.56 2.56 8.22
N SER A 35 -4.68 1.86 8.17
CA SER A 35 -4.75 0.42 8.48
C SER A 35 -3.96 -0.48 7.52
N CYS A 36 -3.54 0.03 6.36
CA CYS A 36 -2.73 -0.73 5.39
C CYS A 36 -1.25 -0.85 5.80
N PHE A 37 -0.83 -0.13 6.84
CA PHE A 37 0.57 0.00 7.23
C PHE A 37 0.83 -0.56 8.63
N THR A 38 2.03 -1.09 8.81
CA THR A 38 2.62 -1.38 10.13
C THR A 38 2.92 -0.09 10.89
N ASP A 39 3.28 -0.21 12.17
CA ASP A 39 3.63 0.95 13.02
C ASP A 39 4.85 1.72 12.50
N THR A 40 5.77 1.01 11.87
CA THR A 40 6.93 1.57 11.17
C THR A 40 6.89 1.12 9.72
N VAL A 41 7.12 2.03 8.79
CA VAL A 41 7.13 1.78 7.35
C VAL A 41 8.45 2.22 6.73
N GLU A 42 8.91 1.45 5.76
CA GLU A 42 9.96 1.86 4.83
C GLU A 42 9.31 2.39 3.55
N ILE A 43 9.70 3.60 3.15
CA ILE A 43 9.16 4.29 1.99
C ILE A 43 10.32 4.68 1.09
N ASP A 44 10.30 4.17 -0.13
CA ASP A 44 11.33 4.45 -1.13
C ASP A 44 10.69 5.01 -2.42
N PHE A 45 10.86 6.32 -2.62
CA PHE A 45 10.52 7.01 -3.86
C PHE A 45 11.76 7.52 -4.61
N SER A 46 12.95 7.01 -4.29
CA SER A 46 14.24 7.45 -4.88
C SER A 46 14.22 7.39 -6.42
N SER A 47 13.59 6.35 -6.98
CA SER A 47 13.46 6.19 -8.44
C SER A 47 12.46 7.13 -9.11
N TRP A 48 11.52 7.70 -8.36
CA TRP A 48 10.44 8.54 -8.89
C TRP A 48 10.72 10.04 -8.69
N SER A 49 11.11 10.45 -7.48
CA SER A 49 11.31 11.85 -7.11
C SER A 49 12.72 12.18 -6.65
N GLY A 50 13.65 11.21 -6.69
CA GLY A 50 14.94 11.31 -6.03
C GLY A 50 14.84 11.20 -4.50
N GLY A 51 15.93 11.51 -3.81
CA GLY A 51 16.05 11.34 -2.36
C GLY A 51 16.45 9.93 -1.94
N GLU A 52 16.50 9.71 -0.62
CA GLU A 52 16.90 8.43 -0.02
C GLU A 52 15.68 7.73 0.61
N PRO A 53 15.67 6.39 0.67
CA PRO A 53 14.66 5.63 1.40
C PRO A 53 14.53 6.12 2.85
N GLN A 54 13.30 6.12 3.38
CA GLN A 54 13.02 6.57 4.74
C GLN A 54 12.31 5.48 5.54
N ILE A 55 12.73 5.31 6.78
CA ILE A 55 12.02 4.48 7.77
C ILE A 55 11.34 5.43 8.76
N ILE A 56 10.01 5.48 8.75
CA ILE A 56 9.21 6.43 9.54
C ILE A 56 7.99 5.77 10.19
N PRO A 57 7.39 6.38 11.22
CA PRO A 57 6.13 5.89 11.78
C PRO A 57 5.01 5.90 10.72
N GLY A 58 4.17 4.86 10.72
CA GLY A 58 3.04 4.74 9.81
C GLY A 58 2.03 5.89 9.92
N ASP A 59 1.85 6.44 11.13
CA ASP A 59 1.00 7.64 11.35
C ASP A 59 1.58 8.88 10.67
N THR A 60 2.89 9.06 10.76
CA THR A 60 3.61 10.15 10.09
C THR A 60 3.45 10.01 8.57
N TRP A 61 3.65 8.80 8.03
CA TRP A 61 3.46 8.54 6.61
C TRP A 61 2.03 8.83 6.15
N ALA A 62 1.03 8.31 6.87
CA ALA A 62 -0.38 8.52 6.55
C ALA A 62 -0.75 10.01 6.53
N ASN A 63 -0.25 10.78 7.51
CA ASN A 63 -0.48 12.22 7.55
C ASN A 63 0.25 12.97 6.41
N ASN A 64 1.47 12.56 6.05
CA ASN A 64 2.20 13.16 4.93
C ASN A 64 1.43 13.01 3.61
N VAL A 65 0.90 11.82 3.33
CA VAL A 65 0.09 11.56 2.13
C VAL A 65 -1.21 12.34 2.16
N ARG A 66 -1.92 12.37 3.30
CA ARG A 66 -3.13 13.20 3.47
C ARG A 66 -2.86 14.67 3.15
N MET A 67 -1.77 15.22 3.68
CA MET A 67 -1.40 16.61 3.45
C MET A 67 -0.98 16.86 1.99
N GLY A 68 -0.18 15.97 1.40
CA GLY A 68 0.26 16.05 0.01
C GLY A 68 -0.88 16.02 -1.01
N LEU A 69 -1.97 15.30 -0.70
CA LEU A 69 -3.13 15.17 -1.59
C LEU A 69 -4.23 16.21 -1.33
N SER A 70 -4.08 17.06 -0.32
CA SER A 70 -5.13 18.01 0.11
C SER A 70 -5.49 19.06 -0.95
N GLY A 71 -4.59 19.36 -1.89
CA GLY A 71 -4.82 20.32 -2.98
C GLY A 71 -5.67 19.79 -4.15
N PHE A 72 -5.87 18.47 -4.25
CA PHE A 72 -6.67 17.88 -5.33
C PHE A 72 -8.15 17.85 -4.96
N THR A 73 -9.03 18.15 -5.92
CA THR A 73 -10.49 17.98 -5.75
C THR A 73 -10.85 16.50 -5.59
N SER A 74 -10.20 15.62 -6.36
CA SER A 74 -10.32 14.16 -6.30
C SER A 74 -9.03 13.53 -6.80
N THR A 75 -8.77 12.28 -6.40
CA THR A 75 -7.70 11.42 -6.94
C THR A 75 -8.31 10.12 -7.47
N GLN A 76 -7.55 9.37 -8.26
CA GLN A 76 -7.92 8.02 -8.67
C GLN A 76 -6.67 7.15 -8.80
N HIS A 77 -6.56 6.13 -7.97
CA HIS A 77 -5.48 5.15 -8.02
C HIS A 77 -5.97 3.84 -8.65
N ILE A 78 -5.48 3.55 -9.85
CA ILE A 78 -5.75 2.30 -10.58
C ILE A 78 -4.55 1.38 -10.41
N SER A 79 -4.73 0.34 -9.58
CA SER A 79 -3.72 -0.71 -9.37
C SER A 79 -4.12 -2.02 -10.06
N THR A 80 -3.27 -2.54 -10.95
CA THR A 80 -3.53 -3.79 -11.67
C THR A 80 -2.32 -4.74 -11.66
N ASN A 81 -2.54 -5.97 -12.12
CA ASN A 81 -1.50 -6.99 -12.33
C ASN A 81 -0.70 -7.32 -11.05
N HIS A 82 -1.38 -7.56 -9.92
CA HIS A 82 -0.76 -7.96 -8.66
C HIS A 82 0.00 -9.29 -8.78
N VAL A 83 1.32 -9.21 -8.95
CA VAL A 83 2.24 -10.34 -8.90
C VAL A 83 2.72 -10.49 -7.46
N ILE A 84 2.35 -11.61 -6.83
CA ILE A 84 2.60 -11.86 -5.40
C ILE A 84 3.54 -13.04 -5.25
N THR A 85 4.59 -12.85 -4.44
CA THR A 85 5.49 -13.91 -3.98
C THR A 85 5.46 -13.95 -2.45
N ILE A 86 5.30 -15.13 -1.88
CA ILE A 86 5.24 -15.38 -0.43
C ILE A 86 6.40 -16.30 -0.05
N ASP A 87 7.16 -15.92 0.97
CA ASP A 87 8.25 -16.69 1.58
C ASP A 87 8.07 -16.70 3.11
N GLY A 88 7.51 -17.78 3.64
CA GLY A 88 7.18 -17.88 5.05
C GLY A 88 6.18 -16.80 5.49
N ASN A 89 6.64 -15.90 6.37
CA ASN A 89 5.82 -14.79 6.90
C ASN A 89 6.01 -13.48 6.12
N ASP A 90 6.86 -13.49 5.09
CA ASP A 90 7.16 -12.32 4.27
C ASP A 90 6.48 -12.46 2.91
N ALA A 91 5.99 -11.34 2.39
CA ALA A 91 5.40 -11.30 1.06
C ALA A 91 5.75 -10.02 0.32
N LYS A 92 5.85 -10.14 -1.00
CA LYS A 92 6.06 -9.02 -1.92
C LYS A 92 4.94 -9.01 -2.94
N CYS A 93 4.31 -7.84 -3.10
CA CYS A 93 3.36 -7.57 -4.16
C CYS A 93 3.95 -6.51 -5.11
N VAL A 94 4.04 -6.83 -6.39
CA VAL A 94 4.34 -5.88 -7.46
C VAL A 94 3.06 -5.63 -8.24
N SER A 95 2.72 -4.37 -8.48
CA SER A 95 1.56 -3.98 -9.27
C SER A 95 1.90 -2.80 -10.18
N TYR A 96 1.13 -2.61 -11.24
CA TYR A 96 1.15 -1.37 -12.00
C TYR A 96 0.23 -0.36 -11.35
N MET A 97 0.65 0.90 -11.28
CA MET A 97 -0.11 1.99 -10.67
C MET A 97 -0.24 3.14 -11.65
N GLN A 98 -1.46 3.62 -11.83
CA GLN A 98 -1.76 4.91 -12.45
C GLN A 98 -2.53 5.76 -11.42
N ALA A 99 -2.04 6.97 -11.15
CA ALA A 99 -2.53 7.87 -10.10
C ALA A 99 -2.60 9.32 -10.58
#